data_AF-A0A2V9WEK4-F1
#
_entry.id   AF-A0A2V9WEK4-F1
#
_cell.length_a   1.000
_cell.length_b   1.000
_cell.length_c   1.000
_cell.angle_alpha   90.00
_cell.angle_beta   90.00
_cell.angle_gamma   90.00
#
_symmetry.space_group_name_H-M   'P 1'
#
loop_
_entity.id
_entity.type
_entity.pdbx_description
1 polymer ?
#
loop_
_entity_poly.entity_id
_entity_poly.type
_entity_poly.pdbx_seq_one_letter_code
_entity_poly.pdbx_strand_id
1 'polypeptide(L)'
;MCCTASKEAVHRTVQSYRDAWRLFLRFTAKRRKRPVADLELEDFTEADVLSFLNHIEHERHSTTITRNCRLAALRSFFSFVAEHEPLAAKQCAEVLHVPFKLAWLDSL
;
A
#
# COMPACT_ATOMS: atom_id res chain seq x y z
N MET A 1 12.91 -19.60 -29.37
CA MET A 1 12.68 -18.14 -29.32
C MET A 1 12.39 -17.77 -27.87
N CYS A 2 13.15 -16.81 -27.35
CA CYS A 2 13.42 -16.49 -25.95
C CYS A 2 12.28 -16.64 -24.92
N CYS A 3 12.47 -17.54 -23.95
CA CYS A 3 11.99 -17.38 -22.59
C CYS A 3 12.85 -16.33 -21.86
N THR A 4 12.44 -15.05 -21.86
CA THR A 4 13.04 -14.03 -20.97
C THR A 4 11.98 -13.20 -20.23
N ALA A 5 10.83 -13.81 -19.91
CA ALA A 5 9.83 -13.21 -19.03
C ALA A 5 9.97 -13.75 -17.60
N SER A 6 10.94 -13.27 -16.81
CA SER A 6 10.98 -13.66 -15.38
C SER A 6 11.71 -12.72 -14.40
N LYS A 7 12.76 -11.98 -14.77
CA LYS A 7 13.51 -11.18 -13.76
C LYS A 7 13.09 -9.71 -13.66
N GLU A 8 12.79 -9.06 -14.78
CA GLU A 8 12.48 -7.62 -14.80
C GLU A 8 11.11 -7.29 -14.22
N ALA A 9 10.11 -8.13 -14.47
CA ALA A 9 8.78 -8.00 -13.88
C ALA A 9 8.85 -8.17 -12.35
N VAL A 10 9.61 -9.16 -11.84
CA VAL A 10 9.83 -9.35 -10.40
C VAL A 10 10.60 -8.18 -9.79
N HIS A 11 11.62 -7.65 -10.49
CA HIS A 11 12.38 -6.49 -10.01
C HIS A 11 11.52 -5.21 -9.91
N ARG A 12 10.70 -4.92 -10.93
CA ARG A 12 9.75 -3.80 -10.91
C ARG A 12 8.72 -3.96 -9.81
N THR A 13 8.27 -5.19 -9.53
CA THR A 13 7.34 -5.49 -8.43
C THR A 13 7.98 -5.30 -7.05
N VAL A 14 9.23 -5.73 -6.85
CA VAL A 14 9.98 -5.53 -5.59
C VAL A 14 10.26 -4.05 -5.34
N GLN A 15 10.64 -3.29 -6.37
CA GLN A 15 10.84 -1.85 -6.27
C GLN A 15 9.53 -1.13 -5.93
N SER A 16 8.45 -1.42 -6.64
CA SER A 16 7.12 -0.84 -6.40
C SER A 16 6.63 -1.15 -4.98
N TYR A 17 6.82 -2.40 -4.52
CA TYR A 17 6.49 -2.81 -3.15
C TYR A 17 7.30 -2.02 -2.10
N ARG A 18 8.63 -1.96 -2.27
CA ARG A 18 9.52 -1.20 -1.38
C ARG A 18 9.15 0.27 -1.33
N ASP A 19 8.86 0.87 -2.48
CA ASP A 19 8.52 2.29 -2.58
C ASP A 19 7.15 2.58 -1.95
N ALA A 20 6.16 1.70 -2.15
CA ALA A 20 4.87 1.80 -1.48
C ALA A 20 5.04 1.83 0.04
N TRP A 21 5.76 0.86 0.61
CA TRP A 21 6.03 0.79 2.04
C TRP A 21 6.85 1.97 2.56
N ARG A 22 7.93 2.35 1.85
CA ARG A 22 8.76 3.49 2.22
C ARG A 22 7.95 4.78 2.30
N LEU A 23 7.02 5.00 1.37
CA LEU A 23 6.17 6.19 1.36
C LEU A 23 5.09 6.12 2.44
N PHE A 24 4.44 4.97 2.58
CA PHE A 24 3.39 4.77 3.58
C PHE A 24 3.93 4.97 5.00
N LEU A 25 5.04 4.32 5.36
CA LEU A 25 5.66 4.44 6.68
C LEU A 25 6.03 5.89 7.02
N ARG A 26 6.62 6.63 6.07
CA ARG A 26 6.96 8.05 6.27
C ARG A 26 5.73 8.93 6.42
N PHE A 27 4.69 8.65 5.65
CA PHE A 27 3.42 9.35 5.74
C PHE A 27 2.78 9.13 7.12
N THR A 28 2.68 7.87 7.56
CA THR A 28 2.09 7.51 8.86
C THR A 28 2.91 8.08 10.02
N ALA A 29 4.24 7.95 9.98
CA ALA A 29 5.14 8.56 10.97
C ALA A 29 4.92 10.07 11.11
N LYS A 30 4.85 10.80 9.98
CA LYS A 30 4.57 12.24 9.96
C LYS A 30 3.20 12.55 10.57
N ARG A 31 2.17 11.81 10.20
CA ARG A 31 0.79 12.01 10.67
C ARG A 31 0.63 11.74 12.16
N ARG A 32 1.29 10.69 12.66
CA ARG A 32 1.27 10.25 14.06
C ARG A 32 2.31 10.97 14.93
N LYS A 33 3.15 11.82 14.33
CA LYS A 33 4.23 12.57 15.00
C LYS A 33 5.20 11.68 15.78
N ARG A 34 5.56 10.53 15.20
CA ARG A 34 6.51 9.58 15.79
C ARG A 34 7.51 9.05 14.75
N PRO A 35 8.69 8.58 15.16
CA PRO A 35 9.64 7.91 14.27
C PRO A 35 9.03 6.69 13.57
N VAL A 36 9.52 6.36 12.38
CA VAL A 36 9.11 5.12 11.66
C VAL A 36 9.39 3.86 12.49
N ALA A 37 10.45 3.88 13.31
CA ALA A 37 10.84 2.76 14.16
C ALA A 37 9.84 2.46 15.29
N ASP A 38 8.98 3.43 15.64
CA ASP A 38 8.00 3.34 16.73
C ASP A 38 6.57 3.14 16.20
N LEU A 39 6.43 2.82 14.91
CA LEU A 39 5.15 2.48 14.32
C LEU A 39 4.83 1.02 14.61
N GLU A 40 3.62 0.78 15.09
CA GLU A 40 3.10 -0.54 15.38
C GLU A 40 2.03 -0.93 14.34
N LEU A 41 1.61 -2.19 14.35
CA LEU A 41 0.64 -2.67 13.36
C LEU A 41 -0.67 -1.87 13.47
N GLU A 42 -1.07 -1.52 14.69
CA GLU A 42 -2.23 -0.72 15.07
C GLU A 42 -2.24 0.69 14.45
N ASP A 43 -1.08 1.21 14.04
CA ASP A 43 -0.97 2.48 13.32
C ASP A 43 -1.35 2.37 11.84
N PHE A 44 -1.63 1.15 11.35
CA PHE A 44 -1.97 0.88 9.96
C PHE A 44 -3.44 0.44 9.83
N THR A 45 -4.35 1.36 10.14
CA THR A 45 -5.80 1.13 9.98
C THR A 45 -6.26 1.36 8.54
N GLU A 46 -7.48 0.92 8.20
CA GLU A 46 -8.15 1.29 6.95
C GLU A 46 -8.10 2.81 6.71
N ALA A 47 -8.34 3.61 7.75
CA ALA A 47 -8.33 5.07 7.66
C ALA A 47 -6.93 5.63 7.39
N ASP A 48 -5.86 5.03 7.94
CA ASP A 48 -4.47 5.40 7.64
C ASP A 48 -4.16 5.10 6.16
N VAL A 49 -4.56 3.93 5.67
CA VAL A 49 -4.35 3.53 4.26
C VAL A 49 -5.12 4.45 3.31
N LEU A 50 -6.40 4.71 3.56
CA LEU A 50 -7.20 5.63 2.73
C LEU A 50 -6.60 7.03 2.72
N SER A 51 -6.17 7.54 3.87
CA SER A 51 -5.57 8.87 3.96
C SER A 51 -4.24 8.94 3.22
N PHE A 52 -3.44 7.88 3.27
CA PHE A 52 -2.21 7.78 2.48
C PHE A 52 -2.52 7.79 0.98
N LEU A 53 -3.49 6.99 0.53
CA LEU A 53 -3.88 6.91 -0.87
C LEU A 53 -4.39 8.26 -1.40
N ASN A 54 -5.18 8.97 -0.61
CA ASN A 54 -5.65 10.32 -0.96
C ASN A 54 -4.47 11.31 -1.01
N HIS A 55 -3.54 11.25 -0.06
CA HIS A 55 -2.35 12.11 -0.04
C HIS A 55 -1.49 11.91 -1.30
N ILE A 56 -1.22 10.68 -1.71
CA ILE A 56 -0.38 10.43 -2.91
C ILE A 56 -1.07 10.82 -4.21
N GLU A 57 -2.40 10.74 -4.26
CA GLU A 57 -3.20 11.13 -5.42
C GLU A 57 -3.22 12.66 -5.55
N HIS A 58 -3.52 13.38 -4.47
CA HIS A 58 -3.72 14.82 -4.51
C HIS A 58 -2.43 15.63 -4.37
N GLU A 59 -1.54 15.29 -3.42
CA GLU A 59 -0.34 16.10 -3.15
C GLU A 59 0.85 15.70 -4.04
N ARG A 60 0.84 14.49 -4.58
CA ARG A 60 1.89 14.01 -5.48
C ARG A 60 1.42 13.79 -6.92
N HIS A 61 0.17 14.16 -7.24
CA HIS A 61 -0.44 14.02 -8.57
C HIS A 61 -0.22 12.61 -9.17
N SER A 62 -0.27 11.57 -8.32
CA SER A 62 -0.10 10.19 -8.79
C SER A 62 -1.36 9.74 -9.52
N THR A 63 -1.21 9.05 -10.65
CA THR A 63 -2.35 8.46 -11.38
C THR A 63 -3.11 7.42 -10.54
N THR A 64 -4.38 7.17 -10.84
CA THR A 64 -5.12 6.05 -10.22
C THR A 64 -4.42 4.70 -10.41
N ILE A 65 -3.70 4.49 -11.52
CA ILE A 65 -2.90 3.27 -11.73
C ILE A 65 -1.81 3.17 -10.65
N THR A 66 -1.02 4.24 -10.46
CA THR A 66 0.04 4.26 -9.45
C THR A 66 -0.52 4.14 -8.02
N ARG A 67 -1.65 4.79 -7.73
CA ARG A 67 -2.38 4.65 -6.46
C ARG A 67 -2.75 3.20 -6.19
N ASN A 68 -3.35 2.53 -7.16
CA ASN A 68 -3.77 1.14 -7.05
C ASN A 68 -2.59 0.18 -6.94
N CYS A 69 -1.49 0.41 -7.66
CA CYS A 69 -0.27 -0.39 -7.48
C CYS A 69 0.24 -0.34 -6.04
N ARG A 70 0.20 0.84 -5.41
CA ARG A 70 0.60 0.99 -3.99
C ARG A 70 -0.39 0.31 -3.05
N LEU A 71 -1.70 0.44 -3.29
CA LEU A 71 -2.71 -0.29 -2.52
C LEU A 71 -2.53 -1.81 -2.64
N ALA A 72 -2.21 -2.33 -3.83
CA ALA A 72 -1.95 -3.76 -4.04
C ALA A 72 -0.75 -4.25 -3.22
N ALA A 73 0.33 -3.47 -3.16
CA ALA A 73 1.50 -3.78 -2.33
C ALA A 73 1.15 -3.83 -0.83
N LEU A 74 0.37 -2.86 -0.34
CA LEU A 74 -0.10 -2.87 1.05
C LEU A 74 -1.00 -4.08 1.33
N ARG A 75 -2.01 -4.32 0.49
CA ARG A 75 -2.92 -5.47 0.63
C ARG A 75 -2.17 -6.80 0.67
N SER A 76 -1.16 -6.99 -0.18
CA SER A 76 -0.35 -8.22 -0.19
C SER A 76 0.30 -8.51 1.17
N PHE A 77 0.77 -7.48 1.87
CA PHE A 77 1.33 -7.63 3.21
C PHE A 77 0.25 -7.94 4.26
N PHE A 78 -0.90 -7.25 4.21
CA PHE A 78 -1.98 -7.52 5.17
C PHE A 78 -2.61 -8.90 4.97
N SER A 79 -2.64 -9.43 3.75
CA SER A 79 -2.97 -10.83 3.50
C SER A 79 -1.96 -11.77 4.17
N PHE A 80 -0.66 -11.51 4.01
CA PHE A 80 0.38 -12.29 4.68
C PHE A 80 0.25 -12.24 6.21
N VAL A 81 0.06 -11.06 6.80
CA VAL A 81 -0.10 -10.90 8.25
C VAL A 81 -1.35 -11.61 8.76
N ALA A 82 -2.49 -11.53 8.04
CA ALA A 82 -3.72 -12.23 8.45
C ALA A 82 -3.55 -13.75 8.51
N GLU A 83 -2.69 -14.33 7.68
CA GLU A 83 -2.38 -15.76 7.67
C GLU A 83 -1.45 -16.19 8.83
N HIS A 84 -0.62 -15.28 9.33
CA HIS A 84 0.45 -15.60 10.31
C HIS A 84 0.17 -15.08 11.72
N GLU A 85 -0.66 -14.05 11.87
CA GLU A 85 -0.96 -13.38 13.14
C GLU A 85 -2.48 -13.29 13.36
N PRO A 86 -3.11 -14.33 13.96
CA PRO A 86 -4.56 -14.38 14.13
C PRO A 86 -5.15 -13.22 14.94
N LEU A 87 -4.38 -12.68 15.90
CA LEU A 87 -4.80 -11.53 16.71
C LEU A 87 -4.97 -10.25 15.87
N ALA A 88 -4.23 -10.14 14.77
CA ALA A 88 -4.31 -9.01 13.85
C ALA A 88 -5.34 -9.21 12.73
N ALA A 89 -5.96 -10.39 12.60
CA ALA A 89 -6.78 -10.76 11.44
C ALA A 89 -7.93 -9.77 11.19
N LYS A 90 -8.59 -9.28 12.26
CA LYS A 90 -9.66 -8.29 12.14
C LYS A 90 -9.16 -6.99 11.52
N GLN A 91 -8.06 -6.45 12.03
CA GLN A 91 -7.47 -5.21 11.50
C GLN A 91 -6.99 -5.39 10.06
N CYS A 92 -6.39 -6.54 9.75
CA CYS A 92 -5.98 -6.86 8.39
C CYS A 92 -7.18 -6.89 7.44
N ALA A 93 -8.31 -7.48 7.87
CA ALA A 93 -9.53 -7.51 7.08
C ALA A 93 -10.07 -6.11 6.73
N GLU A 94 -10.01 -5.16 7.68
CA GLU A 94 -10.39 -3.76 7.44
C GLU A 94 -9.54 -3.13 6.34
N VAL A 95 -8.21 -3.29 6.38
CA VAL A 95 -7.33 -2.80 5.31
C VAL A 95 -7.57 -3.53 3.98
N LEU A 96 -7.85 -4.83 4.02
CA LEU A 96 -8.18 -5.63 2.84
C LEU A 96 -9.56 -5.30 2.25
N HIS A 97 -10.41 -4.52 2.93
CA HIS A 97 -11.65 -4.01 2.38
C HIS A 97 -11.49 -2.69 1.61
N VAL A 98 -10.35 -2.01 1.73
CA VAL A 98 -10.08 -0.78 0.97
C VAL A 98 -10.18 -1.05 -0.53
N PRO A 99 -11.10 -0.39 -1.26
CA PRO A 99 -11.32 -0.67 -2.66
C PRO A 99 -10.25 -0.03 -3.55
N PHE A 100 -9.97 -0.70 -4.67
CA PHE A 100 -9.24 -0.09 -5.78
C PHE A 100 -10.12 0.97 -6.45
N LYS A 101 -9.51 2.08 -6.87
CA LYS A 101 -10.24 3.10 -7.64
C LYS A 101 -10.26 2.69 -9.12
N LEU A 102 -11.36 2.92 -9.82
CA LEU A 102 -11.43 2.61 -11.25
C LEU A 102 -10.68 3.69 -12.05
N ALA A 103 -9.67 3.29 -12.83
CA ALA A 103 -8.78 4.23 -13.52
C ALA A 103 -9.51 5.14 -14.54
N TRP A 104 -10.65 4.70 -15.07
CA TRP A 104 -11.44 5.45 -16.04
C TRP A 104 -12.29 6.56 -15.43
N LEU A 105 -12.47 6.61 -14.10
CA LEU A 105 -13.25 7.65 -13.43
C LEU A 105 -12.51 8.99 -13.29
N ASP A 106 -11.18 9.01 -13.50
CA ASP A 106 -10.40 10.26 -13.47
C ASP A 106 -10.43 11.04 -14.80
N SER A 107 -11.08 10.49 -15.83
CA SER A 107 -11.17 11.07 -17.18
C SER A 107 -12.56 11.65 -17.51
N LEU A 108 -13.44 11.78 -16.50
CA LEU A 108 -14.76 12.41 -16.55
C LEU A 108 -14.77 13.63 -15.63
#